data_AF-A0A4R5MC28-F1
#
_entry.id   AF-A0A4R5MC28-F1
#
_cell.length_a   1.000
_cell.length_b   1.000
_cell.length_c   1.000
_cell.angle_alpha   90.00
_cell.angle_beta   90.00
_cell.angle_gamma   90.00
#
_symmetry.space_group_name_H-M   'P 1'
#
loop_
_entity.id
_entity.type
_entity.pdbx_description
1 polymer ?
#
loop_
_entity_poly.entity_id
_entity_poly.type
_entity_poly.pdbx_seq_one_letter_code
_entity_poly.pdbx_strand_id
1 'polypeptide(L)'
;MSEALVNYVPATTRAVLAGFGGKVSVRLGRRDVVVSPHELPGEVEWRVDLLEWYAKRLVMNAVRLTPQARMATLAHARTALQHENGLHPLEAQAVVMSASQVLDRLGFPGLSGPPEGFLRVDGQLDRDWDALQRRYTHILAAGR
;
A
#
# COMPACT_ATOMS: atom_id res chain seq x y z
N MET A 1 -13.01 -7.53 -11.21
CA MET A 1 -12.80 -8.68 -10.32
C MET A 1 -12.34 -8.13 -8.99
N SER A 2 -13.04 -8.42 -7.89
CA SER A 2 -12.65 -7.95 -6.55
C SER A 2 -11.42 -8.74 -6.12
N GLU A 3 -10.23 -8.25 -6.47
CA GLU A 3 -8.98 -8.78 -5.95
C GLU A 3 -8.96 -8.54 -4.44
N ALA A 4 -8.86 -9.64 -3.68
CA ALA A 4 -8.78 -9.57 -2.24
C ALA A 4 -7.61 -8.66 -1.86
N LEU A 5 -7.94 -7.50 -1.27
CA LEU A 5 -6.98 -6.64 -0.60
C LEU A 5 -6.14 -7.52 0.30
N VAL A 6 -4.82 -7.42 0.14
CA VAL A 6 -3.88 -8.05 1.06
C VAL A 6 -4.05 -7.34 2.41
N ASN A 7 -4.96 -7.85 3.24
CA ASN A 7 -5.20 -7.34 4.59
C ASN A 7 -4.02 -7.77 5.46
N TYR A 8 -2.97 -6.95 5.43
CA TYR A 8 -1.83 -7.07 6.30
C TYR A 8 -2.24 -6.76 7.75
N VAL A 9 -1.84 -7.63 8.67
CA VAL A 9 -2.00 -7.40 10.10
C VAL A 9 -0.60 -7.38 10.70
N PRO A 10 -0.13 -6.28 11.32
CA PRO A 10 1.22 -6.20 11.87
C PRO A 10 1.56 -7.34 12.84
N ALA A 11 2.80 -7.80 12.82
CA ALA A 11 3.30 -8.85 13.73
C ALA A 11 2.97 -8.57 15.19
N THR A 12 3.11 -7.31 15.64
CA THR A 12 2.74 -6.91 17.01
C THR A 12 1.26 -7.15 17.32
N THR A 13 0.36 -6.79 16.39
CA THR A 13 -1.08 -7.08 16.53
C THR A 13 -1.36 -8.58 16.52
N ARG A 14 -0.69 -9.34 15.64
CA ARG A 14 -0.83 -10.80 15.61
C ARG A 14 -0.37 -11.45 16.91
N ALA A 15 0.77 -11.01 17.46
CA ALA A 15 1.30 -11.48 18.74
C ALA A 15 0.34 -11.19 19.90
N VAL A 16 -0.21 -9.97 19.95
CA VAL A 16 -1.20 -9.60 20.97
C VAL A 16 -2.43 -10.48 20.88
N LEU A 17 -3.00 -10.65 19.68
CA LEU A 17 -4.17 -11.50 19.46
C LEU A 17 -3.90 -12.96 19.85
N ALA A 18 -2.73 -13.49 19.54
CA ALA A 18 -2.31 -14.83 19.97
C ALA A 18 -2.25 -14.96 21.51
N GLY A 19 -1.78 -13.92 22.21
CA GLY A 19 -1.81 -13.86 23.68
C GLY A 19 -3.24 -13.91 24.26
N PHE A 20 -4.24 -13.40 23.53
CA PHE A 20 -5.66 -13.53 23.87
C PHE A 20 -6.30 -14.84 23.38
N GLY A 21 -5.52 -15.80 22.86
CA GLY A 21 -6.02 -17.06 22.30
C GLY A 21 -6.61 -16.94 20.89
N GLY A 22 -6.52 -15.76 20.27
CA GLY A 22 -6.93 -15.52 18.89
C GLY A 22 -5.93 -16.04 17.87
N LYS A 23 -6.37 -16.23 16.62
CA LYS A 23 -5.52 -16.56 15.49
C LYS A 23 -5.88 -15.68 14.31
N VAL A 24 -4.87 -15.10 13.66
CA VAL A 24 -5.05 -14.36 12.42
C VAL A 24 -4.88 -15.32 11.26
N SER A 25 -5.88 -15.40 10.40
CA SER A 25 -5.80 -16.17 9.16
C SER A 25 -5.96 -15.27 7.94
N VAL A 26 -5.21 -15.60 6.89
CA VAL A 26 -5.29 -14.94 5.59
C VAL A 26 -5.64 -15.98 4.54
N ARG A 27 -6.54 -15.63 3.62
CA ARG A 27 -6.91 -16.49 2.49
C ARG A 27 -5.86 -16.38 1.39
N LEU A 28 -5.12 -17.46 1.14
CA LEU A 28 -4.19 -17.60 0.03
C LEU A 28 -4.79 -18.55 -1.02
N GLY A 29 -5.34 -17.98 -2.10
CA GLY A 29 -6.08 -18.72 -3.11
C GLY A 29 -7.32 -19.40 -2.50
N ARG A 30 -7.34 -20.74 -2.49
CA ARG A 30 -8.44 -21.55 -1.91
C ARG A 30 -8.15 -22.03 -0.48
N ARG A 31 -7.06 -21.61 0.15
CA ARG A 31 -6.64 -22.07 1.48
C ARG A 31 -6.64 -20.91 2.47
N ASP A 32 -7.22 -21.14 3.64
CA ASP A 32 -7.05 -20.24 4.77
C ASP A 32 -5.79 -20.65 5.54
N VAL A 33 -4.91 -19.68 5.76
CA VAL A 33 -3.57 -19.89 6.32
C VAL A 33 -3.47 -19.12 7.61
N VAL A 34 -3.18 -19.81 8.71
CA VAL A 34 -2.88 -19.15 9.98
C VAL A 34 -1.52 -18.48 9.85
N VAL A 35 -1.48 -17.18 10.08
CA VAL A 35 -0.24 -16.39 10.02
C VAL A 35 0.49 -16.51 11.35
N SER A 36 1.81 -16.61 11.30
CA SER A 36 2.66 -16.60 12.49
C SER A 36 2.35 -15.39 13.38
N PRO A 37 2.29 -15.55 14.71
CA PRO A 37 2.16 -14.42 15.62
C PRO A 37 3.41 -13.53 15.61
N HIS A 38 4.55 -14.01 15.12
CA HIS A 38 5.79 -13.27 15.05
C HIS A 38 6.02 -12.65 13.67
N GLU A 39 6.96 -11.71 13.63
CA GLU A 39 7.44 -11.15 12.37
C GLU A 39 8.08 -12.25 11.52
N LEU A 40 7.72 -12.27 10.25
CA LEU A 40 8.28 -13.19 9.27
C LEU A 40 9.48 -12.56 8.57
N PRO A 41 10.51 -13.33 8.19
CA PRO A 41 11.63 -12.79 7.43
C PRO A 41 11.16 -12.07 6.15
N GLY A 42 11.60 -10.82 5.95
CA GLY A 42 11.24 -10.01 4.79
C GLY A 42 9.91 -9.24 4.91
N GLU A 43 9.17 -9.40 6.02
CA GLU A 43 7.87 -8.77 6.22
C GLU A 43 7.96 -7.25 6.35
N VAL A 44 8.95 -6.76 7.09
CA VAL A 44 9.16 -5.32 7.31
C VAL A 44 9.60 -4.64 6.02
N GLU A 45 10.57 -5.22 5.31
CA GLU A 45 11.04 -4.74 4.01
C GLU A 45 9.88 -4.73 3.01
N TRP A 46 9.04 -5.77 3.02
CA TRP A 46 7.85 -5.78 2.20
C TRP A 46 6.88 -4.66 2.56
N ARG A 47 6.67 -4.39 3.85
CA ARG A 47 5.78 -3.33 4.31
C ARG A 47 6.29 -1.95 3.89
N VAL A 48 7.60 -1.71 3.98
CA VAL A 48 8.22 -0.45 3.50
C VAL A 48 7.95 -0.25 2.01
N ASP A 49 8.25 -1.24 1.18
CA ASP A 49 8.04 -1.14 -0.27
C ASP A 49 6.56 -0.94 -0.63
N LEU A 50 5.64 -1.53 0.14
CA LEU A 50 4.20 -1.31 -0.02
C LEU A 50 3.83 0.16 0.25
N LEU A 51 4.35 0.75 1.32
CA LEU A 51 4.10 2.17 1.64
C LEU A 51 4.70 3.09 0.57
N GLU A 52 5.90 2.78 0.07
CA GLU A 52 6.48 3.50 -1.06
C GLU A 52 5.62 3.40 -2.32
N TRP A 53 5.08 2.21 -2.61
CA TRP A 53 4.19 2.00 -3.75
C TRP A 53 2.92 2.86 -3.64
N TYR A 54 2.30 2.93 -2.46
CA TYR A 54 1.17 3.82 -2.22
C TYR A 54 1.54 5.29 -2.44
N ALA A 55 2.70 5.72 -1.98
CA ALA A 55 3.17 7.10 -2.19
C ALA A 55 3.39 7.39 -3.67
N LYS A 56 4.05 6.49 -4.41
CA LYS A 56 4.27 6.60 -5.86
C LYS A 56 2.94 6.68 -6.61
N ARG A 57 2.00 5.78 -6.30
CA ARG A 57 0.65 5.79 -6.88
C ARG A 57 -0.09 7.10 -6.61
N LEU A 58 -0.01 7.61 -5.38
CA LEU A 58 -0.64 8.88 -5.01
C LEU A 58 -0.04 10.07 -5.78
N VAL A 59 1.29 10.14 -5.92
CA VAL A 59 1.97 11.16 -6.73
C VAL A 59 1.51 11.09 -8.19
N MET A 60 1.48 9.90 -8.77
CA MET A 60 1.12 9.72 -10.18
C MET A 60 -0.34 10.08 -10.48
N ASN A 61 -1.24 9.86 -9.53
CA ASN A 61 -2.62 10.33 -9.63
C ASN A 61 -2.71 11.85 -9.46
N ALA A 62 -1.96 12.40 -8.50
CA ALA A 62 -2.02 13.81 -8.12
C ALA A 62 -1.34 14.77 -9.10
N VAL A 63 -0.32 14.32 -9.83
CA VAL A 63 0.44 15.17 -10.78
C VAL A 63 -0.41 15.63 -11.97
N ARG A 64 -1.44 14.85 -12.31
CA ARG A 64 -2.39 15.13 -13.41
C ARG A 64 -3.48 16.13 -13.02
N LEU A 65 -3.57 16.47 -11.73
CA LEU A 65 -4.65 17.28 -11.19
C LEU A 65 -4.27 18.75 -11.11
N THR A 66 -5.29 19.61 -11.22
CA THR A 66 -5.18 21.02 -10.85
C THR A 66 -4.79 21.15 -9.37
N PRO A 67 -4.19 22.28 -8.94
CA PRO A 67 -3.79 22.46 -7.54
C PRO A 67 -4.92 22.23 -6.53
N GLN A 68 -6.12 22.73 -6.83
CA GLN A 68 -7.29 22.55 -5.96
C GLN A 68 -7.74 21.07 -5.88
N ALA A 69 -7.81 20.38 -7.01
CA ALA A 69 -8.17 18.96 -7.03
C ALA A 69 -7.08 18.10 -6.34
N ARG A 70 -5.81 18.45 -6.52
CA ARG A 70 -4.68 17.82 -5.83
C ARG A 70 -4.81 17.92 -4.31
N MET A 71 -5.09 19.11 -3.78
CA MET A 71 -5.28 19.31 -2.34
C MET A 71 -6.44 18.44 -1.80
N ALA A 72 -7.57 18.41 -2.52
CA ALA A 72 -8.70 17.57 -2.15
C ALA A 72 -8.34 16.07 -2.17
N THR A 73 -7.63 15.61 -3.20
CA THR A 73 -7.16 14.22 -3.30
C THR A 73 -6.22 13.84 -2.17
N LEU A 74 -5.23 14.68 -1.82
CA LEU A 74 -4.31 14.40 -0.72
C LEU A 74 -5.01 14.39 0.64
N ALA A 75 -5.97 15.30 0.86
CA ALA A 75 -6.77 15.33 2.09
C ALA A 75 -7.62 14.06 2.25
N HIS A 76 -8.21 13.58 1.15
CA HIS A 76 -9.01 12.35 1.16
C HIS A 76 -8.14 11.08 1.24
N ALA A 77 -6.97 11.08 0.61
CA ALA A 77 -6.09 9.91 0.51
C ALA A 77 -5.74 9.31 1.88
N ARG A 78 -5.52 10.14 2.90
CA ARG A 78 -5.23 9.63 4.25
C ARG A 78 -6.36 8.75 4.80
N THR A 79 -7.60 9.17 4.60
CA THR A 79 -8.80 8.45 5.08
C THR A 79 -8.99 7.16 4.28
N ALA A 80 -8.87 7.22 2.95
CA ALA A 80 -8.98 6.05 2.08
C ALA A 80 -7.91 5.00 2.43
N LEU A 81 -6.65 5.41 2.63
CA LEU A 81 -5.55 4.52 3.02
C LEU A 81 -5.81 3.79 4.36
N GLN A 82 -6.48 4.44 5.31
CA GLN A 82 -6.83 3.83 6.59
C GLN A 82 -8.00 2.86 6.45
N HIS A 83 -9.11 3.31 5.86
CA HIS A 83 -10.36 2.55 5.87
C HIS A 83 -10.46 1.51 4.77
N GLU A 84 -9.89 1.78 3.60
CA GLU A 84 -9.97 0.89 2.44
C GLU A 84 -8.73 0.01 2.30
N ASN A 85 -7.56 0.49 2.73
CA ASN A 85 -6.30 -0.25 2.62
C ASN A 85 -5.76 -0.78 3.95
N GLY A 86 -6.43 -0.49 5.08
CA GLY A 86 -6.05 -1.00 6.38
C GLY A 86 -4.67 -0.51 6.87
N LEU A 87 -4.20 0.63 6.38
CA LEU A 87 -2.97 1.23 6.91
C LEU A 87 -3.21 1.79 8.31
N HIS A 88 -2.20 1.68 9.16
CA HIS A 88 -2.20 2.39 10.43
C HIS A 88 -2.21 3.91 10.17
N PRO A 89 -2.86 4.74 11.03
CA PRO A 89 -2.94 6.18 10.80
C PRO A 89 -1.58 6.87 10.55
N LEU A 90 -0.53 6.44 11.25
CA LEU A 90 0.83 6.96 11.05
C LEU A 90 1.45 6.55 9.70
N GLU A 91 1.17 5.33 9.23
CA GLU A 91 1.63 4.88 7.91
C GLU A 91 0.92 5.66 6.81
N ALA A 92 -0.41 5.79 6.91
CA ALA A 92 -1.20 6.60 5.98
C ALA A 92 -0.73 8.06 5.94
N GLN A 93 -0.40 8.64 7.11
CA GLN A 93 0.18 9.98 7.18
C GLN A 93 1.56 10.04 6.50
N ALA A 94 2.44 9.09 6.76
CA ALA A 94 3.77 9.05 6.15
C ALA A 94 3.70 8.93 4.62
N VAL A 95 2.78 8.10 4.10
CA VAL A 95 2.52 7.97 2.66
C VAL A 95 2.11 9.31 2.05
N VAL A 96 1.12 9.98 2.65
CA VAL A 96 0.65 11.28 2.14
C VAL A 96 1.74 12.35 2.24
N MET A 97 2.49 12.41 3.34
CA MET A 97 3.59 13.35 3.50
C MET A 97 4.70 13.13 2.46
N SER A 98 5.09 11.87 2.22
CA SER A 98 6.08 11.52 1.20
C SER A 98 5.61 11.93 -0.19
N ALA A 99 4.34 11.65 -0.53
CA ALA A 99 3.76 12.05 -1.80
C ALA A 99 3.73 13.58 -1.97
N SER A 100 3.30 14.32 -0.94
CA SER A 100 3.30 15.79 -0.96
C SER A 100 4.70 16.37 -1.18
N GLN A 101 5.71 15.87 -0.46
CA GLN A 101 7.09 16.33 -0.63
C GLN A 101 7.61 16.13 -2.05
N VAL A 102 7.27 15.00 -2.68
CA VAL A 102 7.62 14.76 -4.08
C VAL A 102 6.90 15.74 -4.99
N LEU A 103 5.59 15.95 -4.82
CA LEU A 103 4.80 16.90 -5.61
C LEU A 103 5.30 18.34 -5.48
N ASP A 104 5.71 18.74 -4.27
CA ASP A 104 6.26 20.06 -3.99
C ASP A 104 7.61 20.26 -4.69
N ARG A 105 8.51 19.27 -4.61
CA ARG A 105 9.80 19.29 -5.32
C ARG A 105 9.64 19.37 -6.82
N LEU A 106 8.62 18.70 -7.35
CA LEU A 106 8.33 18.72 -8.76
C LEU A 106 7.76 20.08 -9.23
N GLY A 107 7.25 20.92 -8.31
CA GLY A 107 6.78 22.28 -8.60
C GLY A 107 5.65 22.35 -9.63
N PHE A 108 4.98 21.22 -9.93
CA PHE A 108 4.12 21.14 -11.11
C PHE A 108 2.80 21.90 -10.90
N PRO A 109 2.44 22.84 -11.80
CA PRO A 109 1.15 23.54 -11.77
C PRO A 109 -0.04 22.67 -12.20
N GLY A 110 0.20 21.39 -12.55
CA GLY A 110 -0.77 20.47 -13.15
C GLY A 110 -0.39 20.24 -14.60
N LEU A 111 0.32 19.14 -14.89
CA LEU A 111 0.80 18.86 -16.24
C LEU A 111 -0.26 18.11 -17.05
N SER A 112 -0.54 18.63 -18.24
CA SER A 112 -0.93 17.85 -19.40
C SER A 112 0.33 17.20 -19.99
N GLY A 113 0.45 15.88 -19.81
CA GLY A 113 1.44 15.05 -20.51
C GLY A 113 0.77 14.21 -21.60
N PRO A 114 1.53 13.65 -22.55
CA PRO A 114 1.00 12.71 -23.52
C PRO A 114 0.39 11.49 -22.79
N PRO A 115 -0.85 11.08 -23.14
CA PRO A 115 -1.56 10.00 -22.46
C PRO A 115 -0.79 8.67 -22.45
N GLU A 116 0.05 8.43 -23.46
CA GLU A 116 0.87 7.22 -23.58
C GLU A 116 1.91 7.11 -22.45
N GLY A 117 2.49 8.24 -22.04
CA GLY A 117 3.46 8.28 -20.93
C GLY A 117 2.81 7.89 -19.61
N PHE A 118 1.57 8.31 -19.41
CA PHE A 118 0.77 7.99 -18.23
C PHE A 118 0.34 6.53 -18.19
N LEU A 119 -0.16 5.99 -19.30
CA LEU A 119 -0.51 4.57 -19.43
C LEU A 119 0.68 3.66 -19.12
N ARG A 120 1.88 4.04 -19.58
CA ARG A 120 3.10 3.28 -19.29
C ARG A 120 3.44 3.26 -17.79
N VAL A 121 3.25 4.37 -17.08
CA VAL A 121 3.50 4.42 -15.64
C VAL A 121 2.43 3.67 -14.86
N ASP A 122 1.16 3.80 -15.26
CA ASP A 122 0.06 3.06 -14.63
C ASP A 122 0.30 1.55 -14.77
N GLY A 123 0.66 1.06 -15.97
CA GLY A 123 1.04 -0.33 -16.16
C GLY A 123 2.30 -0.77 -15.40
N GLN A 124 3.21 0.14 -15.07
CA GLN A 124 4.34 -0.18 -14.18
C GLN A 124 3.88 -0.33 -12.73
N LEU A 125 3.03 0.58 -12.24
CA LEU A 125 2.47 0.51 -10.90
C LEU A 125 1.69 -0.79 -10.68
N ASP A 126 0.94 -1.24 -11.69
CA ASP A 126 0.22 -2.52 -11.63
C ASP A 126 1.19 -3.71 -11.53
N ARG A 127 2.28 -3.72 -12.31
CA ARG A 127 3.30 -4.76 -12.22
C ARG A 127 4.01 -4.78 -10.86
N ASP A 128 4.29 -3.60 -10.31
CA ASP A 128 4.91 -3.46 -8.99
C ASP A 128 3.97 -3.97 -7.89
N TRP A 129 2.67 -3.68 -8.02
CA TRP A 129 1.63 -4.20 -7.12
C TRP A 129 1.58 -5.73 -7.16
N ASP A 130 1.52 -6.32 -8.35
CA ASP A 130 1.52 -7.78 -8.51
C ASP A 130 2.77 -8.41 -7.89
N ALA A 131 3.93 -7.77 -8.05
CA ALA A 131 5.18 -8.23 -7.46
C ALA A 131 5.13 -8.19 -5.92
N LEU A 132 4.58 -7.12 -5.34
CA LEU A 132 4.36 -7.00 -3.90
C LEU A 132 3.42 -8.09 -3.39
N GLN A 133 2.31 -8.35 -4.07
CA GLN A 133 1.36 -9.40 -3.68
C GLN A 133 2.00 -10.79 -3.73
N ARG A 134 2.76 -11.09 -4.80
CA ARG A 134 3.51 -12.35 -4.92
C ARG A 134 4.54 -12.51 -3.80
N ARG A 135 5.31 -11.45 -3.51
CA ARG A 135 6.33 -11.51 -2.45
C ARG A 135 5.71 -11.72 -1.08
N TYR A 136 4.61 -11.05 -0.76
CA TYR A 136 3.90 -11.28 0.50
C TYR A 136 3.37 -12.71 0.62
N THR A 137 2.78 -13.22 -0.46
CA THR A 137 2.31 -14.61 -0.51
C THR A 137 3.45 -15.59 -0.25
N HIS A 138 4.63 -15.31 -0.79
CA HIS A 138 5.83 -16.12 -0.54
C HIS A 138 6.29 -16.04 0.92
N ILE A 139 6.32 -14.85 1.52
CA ILE A 139 6.65 -14.64 2.95
C ILE A 139 5.70 -15.47 3.83
N LEU A 140 4.38 -15.38 3.57
CA LEU A 140 3.38 -16.15 4.31
C LEU A 140 3.48 -17.66 4.11
N ALA A 141 3.95 -18.12 2.94
CA ALA A 141 4.15 -19.53 2.66
C ALA A 141 5.43 -20.09 3.31
N ALA A 142 6.49 -19.29 3.37
CA ALA A 142 7.78 -19.65 3.96
C ALA A 142 7.76 -19.60 5.50
N GLY A 143 6.92 -18.76 6.09
CA GLY A 143 6.74 -18.65 7.54
C GLY A 143 5.93 -19.77 8.20
N ARG A 144 5.74 -20.90 7.50
CA ARG A 144 5.01 -22.08 7.99
C ARG A 144 5.94 -23.09 8.63
#